data_AF-A0A350MSL5-F1
#
_entry.id   AF-A0A350MSL5-F1
#
_cell.length_a   1.000
_cell.length_b   1.000
_cell.length_c   1.000
_cell.angle_alpha   90.00
_cell.angle_beta   90.00
_cell.angle_gamma   90.00
#
_symmetry.space_group_name_H-M   'P 1'
#
loop_
_entity.id
_entity.type
_entity.pdbx_description
1 polymer ?
#
loop_
_entity_poly.entity_id
_entity_poly.type
_entity_poly.pdbx_seq_one_letter_code
_entity_poly.pdbx_strand_id
1 'polypeptide(L)'
;MNNIHRLEFQELKLIYLENYNYLEMHKRITSKSLRFIMGFMIIFTLSCEEDKPLNPDPNIFTPIASFDYTMQILENIVRVSFINTSQNADVYLWDFGDGTTSTQVSPVKDYPRPIAKPKSYNVVLTAFDTVNDTYNRTSTTLLLEP
;
A
#
# COMPACT_ATOMS: atom_id res chain seq x y z
N MET A 1 -4.43 47.43 14.41
CA MET A 1 -5.07 46.13 14.74
C MET A 1 -4.02 45.20 15.31
N ASN A 2 -3.91 45.03 16.64
CA ASN A 2 -2.97 44.04 17.24
C ASN A 2 -3.34 43.61 18.68
N ASN A 3 -4.59 43.85 19.13
CA ASN A 3 -5.02 43.50 20.50
C ASN A 3 -6.06 42.36 20.55
N ILE A 4 -6.56 41.88 19.40
CA ILE A 4 -7.51 40.75 19.35
C ILE A 4 -6.75 39.41 19.39
N HIS A 5 -5.63 39.27 18.66
CA HIS A 5 -4.80 38.05 18.66
C HIS A 5 -4.07 37.75 19.98
N ARG A 6 -3.90 38.74 20.87
CA ARG A 6 -3.25 38.53 22.19
C ARG A 6 -4.20 37.83 23.18
N LEU A 7 -5.51 38.08 23.06
CA LEU A 7 -6.52 37.53 23.95
C LEU A 7 -6.80 36.05 23.61
N GLU A 8 -6.84 35.68 22.32
CA GLU A 8 -6.96 34.29 21.87
C GLU A 8 -5.80 33.39 22.38
N PHE A 9 -4.58 33.93 22.41
CA PHE A 9 -3.41 33.19 22.89
C PHE A 9 -3.39 32.97 24.41
N GLN A 10 -4.03 33.85 25.18
CA GLN A 10 -4.13 33.71 26.63
C GLN A 10 -5.17 32.64 27.02
N GLU A 11 -6.30 32.56 26.31
CA GLU A 11 -7.31 31.53 26.57
C GLU A 11 -6.80 30.12 26.22
N LEU A 12 -6.07 29.97 25.11
CA LEU A 12 -5.45 28.69 24.73
C LEU A 12 -4.43 28.21 25.77
N LYS A 13 -3.70 29.13 26.40
CA LYS A 13 -2.72 28.80 27.46
C LYS A 13 -3.40 28.30 28.73
N LEU A 14 -4.58 28.85 29.07
CA LEU A 14 -5.34 28.41 30.24
C LEU A 14 -5.95 27.02 30.03
N ILE A 15 -6.52 26.75 28.85
CA ILE A 15 -7.06 25.42 28.49
C ILE A 15 -5.96 24.35 28.51
N TYR A 16 -4.77 24.68 28.01
CA TYR A 16 -3.63 23.76 28.03
C TYR A 16 -3.17 23.42 29.47
N LEU A 17 -3.13 24.42 30.35
CA LEU A 17 -2.72 24.23 31.75
C LEU A 17 -3.78 23.49 32.58
N GLU A 18 -5.06 23.71 32.30
CA GLU A 18 -6.17 23.01 32.94
C GLU A 18 -6.16 21.51 32.59
N ASN A 19 -5.91 21.17 31.32
CA ASN A 19 -5.75 19.79 30.86
C ASN A 19 -4.52 19.09 31.48
N TYR A 20 -3.40 19.80 31.66
CA TYR A 20 -2.20 19.24 32.29
C TYR A 20 -2.40 18.90 33.77
N ASN A 21 -3.13 19.75 34.51
CA ASN A 21 -3.44 19.50 35.93
C ASN A 21 -4.40 18.32 36.13
N TYR A 22 -5.34 18.12 35.20
CA TYR A 22 -6.25 16.95 35.22
C TYR A 22 -5.49 15.63 35.04
N LEU A 23 -4.50 15.60 34.14
CA LEU A 23 -3.69 14.41 33.85
C LEU A 23 -2.79 14.01 35.04
N GLU A 24 -2.31 14.98 35.83
CA GLU A 24 -1.54 14.70 37.05
C GLU A 24 -2.44 14.24 38.23
N MET A 25 -3.72 14.62 38.24
CA MET A 25 -4.69 14.19 39.27
C MET A 25 -5.01 12.69 39.18
N HIS A 26 -5.10 12.12 37.97
CA HIS A 26 -5.35 10.69 37.76
C HIS A 26 -4.19 9.78 38.17
N LYS A 27 -2.96 10.28 38.17
CA LYS A 27 -1.77 9.48 38.54
C LYS A 27 -1.68 9.19 40.05
N ARG A 28 -2.46 9.86 40.90
CA ARG A 28 -2.43 9.68 42.36
C ARG A 28 -3.52 8.74 42.90
N ILE A 29 -4.43 8.25 42.07
CA ILE A 29 -5.54 7.37 42.51
C ILE A 29 -5.17 5.88 42.46
N THR A 30 -3.97 5.51 42.02
CA THR A 30 -3.49 4.12 42.04
C THR A 30 -2.41 3.91 43.11
N SER A 31 -2.72 4.20 44.37
CA SER A 31 -1.86 3.79 45.48
C SER A 31 -2.64 3.66 46.79
N LYS A 32 -2.90 2.40 47.16
CA LYS A 32 -3.15 1.89 48.53
C LYS A 32 -4.58 1.94 49.11
N SER A 33 -5.40 0.94 48.77
CA SER A 33 -6.34 0.22 49.70
C SER A 33 -7.16 -0.83 48.91
N LEU A 34 -6.66 -2.04 48.66
CA LEU A 34 -6.85 -3.27 49.46
C LEU A 34 -8.30 -3.84 49.55
N ARG A 35 -8.60 -4.81 48.66
CA ARG A 35 -9.41 -6.05 48.82
C ARG A 35 -10.96 -6.01 49.02
N PHE A 36 -11.69 -6.26 47.93
CA PHE A 36 -12.86 -7.17 47.76
C PHE A 36 -13.34 -6.91 46.31
N ILE A 37 -13.01 -7.70 45.30
CA ILE A 37 -13.76 -8.90 44.88
C ILE A 37 -12.80 -9.72 44.02
N MET A 38 -12.42 -10.87 44.56
CA MET A 38 -11.74 -11.94 43.84
C MET A 38 -12.84 -12.79 43.21
N GLY A 39 -13.11 -12.60 41.92
CA GLY A 39 -13.98 -13.49 41.13
C GLY A 39 -15.29 -12.87 40.62
N PHE A 40 -15.25 -12.22 39.45
CA PHE A 40 -16.26 -12.34 38.38
C PHE A 40 -15.93 -11.56 37.07
N MET A 41 -14.69 -11.11 36.85
CA MET A 41 -14.27 -10.49 35.57
C MET A 41 -12.92 -11.04 35.12
N ILE A 42 -12.86 -12.36 35.02
CA ILE A 42 -11.89 -13.07 34.19
C ILE A 42 -12.77 -13.69 33.11
N ILE A 43 -13.30 -12.93 32.14
CA ILE A 43 -12.82 -12.82 30.77
C ILE A 43 -13.63 -11.69 30.10
N PHE A 44 -13.02 -10.54 29.82
CA PHE A 44 -13.19 -9.68 28.63
C PHE A 44 -12.39 -8.40 28.90
N THR A 45 -11.50 -8.00 27.99
CA THR A 45 -10.64 -6.78 28.00
C THR A 45 -9.15 -6.92 28.33
N LEU A 46 -8.57 -8.13 28.51
CA LEU A 46 -7.14 -8.28 28.17
C LEU A 46 -6.86 -8.22 26.66
N SER A 47 -7.90 -8.02 25.83
CA SER A 47 -7.70 -7.41 24.52
C SER A 47 -7.57 -5.89 24.69
N CYS A 48 -6.52 -5.45 25.36
CA CYS A 48 -5.91 -4.20 24.96
C CYS A 48 -5.11 -4.57 23.72
N GLU A 49 -5.69 -4.39 22.54
CA GLU A 49 -4.83 -4.08 21.41
C GLU A 49 -4.25 -2.70 21.81
N GLU A 50 -2.97 -2.63 22.14
CA GLU A 50 -2.30 -1.34 22.05
C GLU A 50 -2.56 -0.87 20.61
N ASP A 51 -3.33 0.20 20.43
CA ASP A 51 -3.35 0.90 19.15
C ASP A 51 -1.90 1.30 18.90
N LYS A 52 -1.16 0.47 18.15
CA LYS A 52 0.13 0.84 17.60
C LYS A 52 -0.12 2.18 16.94
N PRO A 53 0.69 3.23 17.20
CA PRO A 53 0.61 4.41 16.36
C PRO A 53 0.68 3.90 14.93
N LEU A 54 -0.33 4.20 14.11
CA LEU A 54 -0.33 3.87 12.69
C LEU A 54 0.95 4.46 12.15
N ASN A 55 2.00 3.64 12.09
CA ASN A 55 3.22 3.98 11.39
C ASN A 55 2.73 4.15 9.95
N PRO A 56 2.79 5.35 9.35
CA PRO A 56 2.41 5.48 7.96
C PRO A 56 3.22 4.42 7.22
N ASP A 57 2.53 3.52 6.51
CA ASP A 57 3.18 2.42 5.82
C ASP A 57 4.31 3.03 4.98
N PRO A 58 5.58 2.66 5.21
CA PRO A 58 6.69 3.21 4.46
C PRO A 58 6.56 3.00 2.93
N ASN A 59 5.62 2.15 2.48
CA ASN A 59 5.31 1.93 1.07
C ASN A 59 4.16 2.78 0.49
N ILE A 60 3.64 3.79 1.18
CA ILE A 60 2.53 4.58 0.62
C ILE A 60 2.93 5.40 -0.64
N PHE A 61 4.23 5.55 -0.91
CA PHE A 61 4.77 6.27 -2.06
C PHE A 61 5.68 5.41 -2.95
N THR A 62 5.73 4.09 -2.73
CA THR A 62 6.51 3.20 -3.60
C THR A 62 5.59 2.60 -4.67
N PRO A 63 6.03 2.58 -5.94
CA PRO A 63 5.34 1.84 -6.99
C PRO A 63 5.12 0.39 -6.58
N ILE A 64 3.97 -0.15 -6.94
CA ILE A 64 3.71 -1.59 -6.93
C ILE A 64 3.45 -1.97 -8.37
N ALA A 65 4.38 -2.69 -9.00
CA ALA A 65 4.18 -3.19 -10.34
C ALA A 65 3.30 -4.45 -10.29
N SER A 66 2.15 -4.38 -10.94
CA SER A 66 1.23 -5.50 -11.03
C SER A 66 0.51 -5.47 -12.37
N PHE A 67 0.22 -6.64 -12.92
CA PHE A 67 -0.59 -6.75 -14.10
C PHE A 67 -1.32 -8.09 -14.18
N ASP A 68 -2.44 -8.06 -14.87
CA ASP A 68 -3.16 -9.23 -15.36
C ASP A 68 -3.06 -9.29 -16.88
N TYR A 69 -3.54 -10.39 -17.46
CA TYR A 69 -3.63 -10.52 -18.90
C TYR A 69 -4.78 -11.44 -19.31
N THR A 70 -5.23 -11.26 -20.54
CA THR A 70 -6.15 -12.19 -21.20
C THR A 70 -5.55 -12.66 -22.52
N MET A 71 -5.88 -13.89 -22.92
CA MET A 71 -5.38 -14.46 -24.16
C MET A 71 -6.53 -14.73 -25.13
N GLN A 72 -6.29 -14.44 -26.40
CA GLN A 72 -7.13 -14.84 -27.51
C GLN A 72 -6.28 -15.65 -28.49
N ILE A 73 -6.65 -16.92 -28.68
CA ILE A 73 -5.99 -17.80 -29.65
C ILE A 73 -6.63 -17.56 -31.02
N LEU A 74 -5.80 -17.24 -32.02
CA LEU A 74 -6.18 -17.18 -33.42
C LEU A 74 -5.42 -18.26 -34.20
N GLU A 75 -5.55 -18.27 -35.53
CA GLU A 75 -4.96 -19.33 -36.37
C GLU A 75 -3.44 -19.44 -36.19
N ASN A 76 -2.71 -18.34 -36.42
CA ASN A 76 -1.24 -18.31 -36.40
C ASN A 76 -0.65 -17.45 -35.27
N ILE A 77 -1.50 -16.79 -34.49
CA ILE A 77 -1.08 -15.90 -33.40
C ILE A 77 -1.86 -16.19 -32.11
N VAL A 78 -1.24 -15.87 -30.99
CA VAL A 78 -1.90 -15.70 -29.69
C VAL A 78 -1.81 -14.23 -29.33
N ARG A 79 -2.95 -13.56 -29.30
CA ARG A 79 -3.06 -12.17 -28.87
C ARG A 79 -3.17 -12.11 -27.36
N VAL A 80 -2.23 -11.44 -26.71
CA VAL A 80 -2.21 -11.22 -25.27
C VAL A 80 -2.50 -9.76 -25.00
N SER A 81 -3.61 -9.49 -24.31
CA SER A 81 -3.99 -8.15 -23.86
C SER A 81 -3.59 -8.01 -22.40
N PHE A 82 -2.62 -7.14 -22.12
CA PHE A 82 -2.15 -6.86 -20.77
C PHE A 82 -3.01 -5.79 -20.11
N ILE A 83 -3.28 -5.96 -18.82
CA ILE A 83 -4.06 -5.05 -18.00
C ILE A 83 -3.18 -4.61 -16.84
N ASN A 84 -2.74 -3.37 -16.86
CA ASN A 84 -1.93 -2.82 -15.79
C ASN A 84 -2.78 -2.59 -14.53
N THR A 85 -2.37 -3.20 -13.42
CA THR A 85 -2.97 -3.08 -12.10
C THR A 85 -1.99 -2.47 -11.09
N SER A 86 -0.97 -1.78 -11.59
CA SER A 86 0.07 -1.15 -10.78
C SER A 86 -0.49 0.02 -9.97
N GLN A 87 0.13 0.27 -8.82
CA GLN A 87 -0.23 1.38 -7.92
C GLN A 87 0.97 2.32 -7.77
N ASN A 88 0.70 3.60 -7.48
CA ASN A 88 1.69 4.63 -7.22
C ASN A 88 2.76 4.77 -8.32
N ALA A 89 2.36 4.74 -9.60
CA ALA A 89 3.28 4.85 -10.73
C ALA A 89 2.68 5.69 -11.86
N ASP A 90 3.54 6.47 -12.53
CA ASP A 90 3.18 7.37 -13.64
C ASP A 90 3.60 6.80 -15.01
N VAL A 91 4.69 6.02 -15.03
CA VAL A 91 5.34 5.54 -16.26
C VAL A 91 5.54 4.04 -16.20
N TYR A 92 5.41 3.39 -17.36
CA TYR A 92 5.49 1.94 -17.48
C TYR A 92 6.45 1.54 -18.59
N LEU A 93 7.19 0.45 -18.35
CA LEU A 93 8.01 -0.22 -19.35
C LEU A 93 7.72 -1.71 -19.33
N TRP A 94 7.26 -2.21 -20.46
CA TRP A 94 7.03 -3.62 -20.72
C TRP A 94 8.22 -4.20 -21.48
N ASP A 95 8.70 -5.35 -21.04
CA ASP A 95 9.53 -6.25 -21.82
C ASP A 95 8.76 -7.56 -21.99
N PHE A 96 8.48 -7.90 -23.25
CA PHE A 96 7.64 -9.05 -23.59
C PHE A 96 8.40 -10.38 -23.61
N GLY A 97 9.71 -10.38 -23.35
CA GLY A 97 10.53 -11.59 -23.34
C GLY A 97 10.83 -12.16 -24.73
N ASP A 98 10.39 -11.50 -25.80
CA ASP A 98 10.72 -11.81 -27.20
C ASP A 98 11.69 -10.79 -27.83
N GLY A 99 12.23 -9.88 -27.01
CA GLY A 99 13.11 -8.80 -27.44
C GLY A 99 12.39 -7.51 -27.82
N THR A 100 11.05 -7.47 -27.80
CA THR A 100 10.27 -6.26 -28.01
C THR A 100 9.77 -5.65 -26.70
N THR A 101 9.54 -4.34 -26.71
CA THR A 101 9.13 -3.56 -25.53
C THR A 101 7.95 -2.63 -25.84
N SER A 102 7.31 -2.09 -24.80
CA SER A 102 6.27 -1.06 -24.92
C SER A 102 6.27 -0.12 -23.72
N THR A 103 5.84 1.12 -23.92
CA THR A 103 5.61 2.11 -22.87
C THR A 103 4.13 2.44 -22.66
N GLN A 104 3.23 1.74 -23.35
CA GLN A 104 1.79 1.90 -23.15
C GLN A 104 1.40 1.42 -21.76
N VAL A 105 0.37 2.05 -21.17
CA VAL A 105 -0.17 1.64 -19.86
C VAL A 105 -0.59 0.17 -19.89
N SER A 106 -1.42 -0.21 -20.87
CA SER A 106 -1.97 -1.55 -21.05
C SER A 106 -1.84 -1.97 -22.53
N PRO A 107 -0.70 -2.56 -22.94
CA PRO A 107 -0.46 -2.92 -24.34
C PRO A 107 -1.18 -4.20 -24.76
N VAL A 108 -1.35 -4.34 -26.08
CA VAL A 108 -1.72 -5.61 -26.72
C VAL A 108 -0.52 -6.14 -27.49
N LYS A 109 -0.20 -7.42 -27.32
CA LYS A 109 0.94 -8.09 -27.95
C LYS A 109 0.50 -9.38 -28.64
N ASP A 110 0.83 -9.49 -29.92
CA ASP A 110 0.62 -10.72 -30.69
C ASP A 110 1.91 -11.55 -30.67
N TYR A 111 1.82 -12.78 -30.17
CA TYR A 111 2.89 -13.77 -30.21
C TYR A 111 2.60 -14.80 -31.32
N PRO A 112 3.63 -15.33 -32.01
CA PRO A 112 3.43 -16.49 -32.88
C PRO A 112 2.90 -17.69 -32.08
N ARG A 113 1.83 -18.32 -32.58
CA ARG A 113 1.30 -19.53 -31.98
C ARG A 113 2.29 -20.70 -32.17
N PRO A 114 2.73 -21.38 -31.11
CA PRO A 114 3.57 -22.56 -31.24
C PRO A 114 2.83 -23.70 -31.96
N ILE A 115 3.54 -24.59 -32.65
CA ILE A 115 2.91 -25.69 -33.43
C ILE A 115 3.31 -27.06 -32.90
N ALA A 116 4.55 -27.22 -32.42
CA ALA A 116 5.11 -28.53 -32.04
C ALA A 116 5.49 -28.64 -30.56
N LYS A 117 5.82 -27.53 -29.91
CA LYS A 117 6.27 -27.49 -28.52
C LYS A 117 5.75 -26.22 -27.85
N PRO A 118 5.47 -26.26 -26.54
CA PRO A 118 5.14 -25.06 -25.80
C PRO A 118 6.28 -24.05 -25.87
N LYS A 119 5.96 -22.76 -25.86
CA LYS A 119 6.95 -21.68 -25.83
C LYS A 119 6.68 -20.74 -24.66
N SER A 120 7.70 -20.50 -23.85
CA SER A 120 7.64 -19.57 -22.74
C SER A 120 8.19 -18.20 -23.10
N TYR A 121 7.52 -17.16 -22.59
CA TYR A 121 7.97 -15.76 -22.64
C TYR A 121 7.96 -15.19 -21.24
N ASN A 122 9.08 -14.66 -20.77
CA ASN A 122 9.15 -14.00 -19.47
C ASN A 122 8.73 -12.53 -19.64
N VAL A 123 7.48 -12.22 -19.34
CA VAL A 123 6.96 -10.86 -19.46
C VAL A 123 7.21 -10.09 -18.18
N VAL A 124 7.70 -8.88 -18.34
CA VAL A 124 8.17 -8.03 -17.28
C VAL A 124 7.49 -6.67 -17.40
N LEU A 125 6.91 -6.20 -16.31
CA LEU A 125 6.45 -4.83 -16.16
C LEU A 125 7.35 -4.12 -15.16
N THR A 126 7.87 -2.97 -15.55
CA THR A 126 8.52 -2.00 -14.65
C THR A 126 7.63 -0.77 -14.54
N ALA A 127 7.23 -0.42 -13.32
CA ALA A 127 6.39 0.73 -13.01
C ALA A 127 7.24 1.77 -12.26
N PHE A 128 7.21 3.02 -12.71
CA PHE A 128 8.04 4.12 -12.22
C PHE A 128 7.16 5.22 -11.61
N ASP A 129 7.55 5.69 -10.43
CA ASP A 129 7.11 6.97 -9.86
C ASP A 129 8.14 8.03 -10.23
N THR A 130 7.70 9.01 -11.02
CA THR A 130 8.58 10.06 -11.55
C THR A 130 8.88 11.16 -10.55
N VAL A 131 8.06 11.29 -9.50
CA VAL A 131 8.21 12.31 -8.45
C VAL A 131 9.25 11.85 -7.43
N ASN A 132 9.17 10.59 -7.01
CA ASN A 132 10.08 10.03 -6.01
C ASN A 132 11.30 9.34 -6.63
N ASP A 133 11.38 9.25 -7.96
CA ASP A 133 12.44 8.54 -8.71
C ASP A 133 12.62 7.10 -8.21
N THR A 134 11.50 6.43 -7.96
CA THR A 134 11.47 5.03 -7.52
C THR A 134 10.79 4.16 -8.57
N TYR A 135 11.09 2.87 -8.53
CA TYR A 135 10.44 1.91 -9.42
C TYR A 135 10.24 0.57 -8.74
N ASN A 136 9.28 -0.18 -9.27
CA ASN A 136 9.05 -1.56 -8.92
C ASN A 136 8.91 -2.40 -10.19
N ARG A 137 9.16 -3.69 -10.08
CA ARG A 137 9.14 -4.62 -11.20
C ARG A 137 8.46 -5.91 -10.80
N THR A 138 7.61 -6.41 -11.67
CA THR A 138 7.03 -7.75 -11.55
C THR A 138 7.24 -8.52 -12.85
N SER A 139 7.24 -9.84 -12.76
CA SER A 139 7.43 -10.72 -13.91
C SER A 139 6.50 -11.92 -13.85
N THR A 140 5.94 -12.29 -14.99
CA THR A 140 5.14 -13.50 -15.16
C THR A 140 5.61 -14.27 -16.38
N THR A 141 5.80 -15.58 -16.23
CA THR A 141 6.09 -16.48 -17.35
C THR A 141 4.79 -16.82 -18.08
N LEU A 142 4.65 -16.35 -19.30
CA LEU A 142 3.59 -16.79 -20.20
C LEU A 142 4.02 -18.09 -20.88
N LEU A 143 3.24 -19.15 -20.72
CA LEU A 143 3.42 -20.42 -21.42
C LEU A 143 2.37 -20.52 -22.52
N LEU A 144 2.81 -20.49 -23.78
CA LEU A 144 1.92 -20.70 -24.93
C LEU A 144 2.01 -22.16 -25.35
N GLU A 145 0.87 -22.84 -25.34
CA GLU A 145 0.72 -24.21 -25.81
C GLU A 145 0.44 -24.25 -27.34
N PRO A 146 0.70 -25.39 -28.02
CA PRO A 146 0.35 -25.58 -29.43
C PRO A 146 -1.14 -25.44 -29.76
#